data_AF-A0A942NHR4-F1
#
_entry.id   AF-A0A942NHR4-F1
#
_cell.length_a   1.000
_cell.length_b   1.000
_cell.length_c   1.000
_cell.angle_alpha   90.00
_cell.angle_beta   90.00
_cell.angle_gamma   90.00
#
_symmetry.space_group_name_H-M   'P 1'
#
loop_
_entity.id
_entity.type
_entity.pdbx_description
1 polymer ?
#
loop_
_entity_poly.entity_id
_entity_poly.type
_entity_poly.pdbx_seq_one_letter_code
_entity_poly.pdbx_strand_id
1 'polypeptide(L)' 'EIMLSILRGERGAKRNMVLMNAGAAIYVGKQADSLEEGIDKAREVIDMGFALAKLNQFIHLSQGMKE' A
#
# COMPACT_ATOMS: atom_id res chain seq x y z
N GLU A 1 -6.98 10.24 9.81
CA GLU A 1 -7.84 10.22 8.60
C GLU A 1 -7.05 10.07 7.30
N ILE A 2 -6.05 10.91 7.04
CA ILE A 2 -5.22 10.91 5.80
C ILE A 2 -4.83 9.51 5.31
N MET A 3 -4.25 8.68 6.19
CA MET A 3 -3.74 7.35 5.80
C MET A 3 -4.86 6.43 5.28
N LEU A 4 -6.00 6.38 5.98
CA LEU A 4 -7.14 5.56 5.56
C LEU A 4 -7.75 6.06 4.24
N SER A 5 -7.80 7.37 4.01
CA SER A 5 -8.29 7.91 2.74
C SER A 5 -7.40 7.51 1.56
N ILE A 6 -6.07 7.53 1.74
CA ILE A 6 -5.12 7.04 0.72
C ILE A 6 -5.37 5.57 0.42
N LEU A 7 -5.53 4.72 1.44
CA LEU A 7 -5.78 3.28 1.26
C LEU A 7 -7.16 2.97 0.65
N ARG A 8 -8.11 3.90 0.75
CA ARG A 8 -9.42 3.85 0.07
C ARG A 8 -9.37 4.36 -1.38
N GLY A 9 -8.19 4.75 -1.88
CA GLY A 9 -7.99 5.19 -3.26
C GLY A 9 -8.08 6.71 -3.46
N GLU A 10 -8.10 7.52 -2.40
CA GLU A 10 -8.10 8.99 -2.55
C GLU A 10 -6.85 9.45 -3.32
N ARG A 11 -7.06 10.21 -4.39
CA ARG A 11 -5.98 10.72 -5.25
C ARG A 11 -5.47 12.07 -4.75
N GLY A 12 -4.18 12.32 -4.93
CA GLY A 12 -3.54 13.59 -4.59
C GLY A 12 -2.06 13.46 -4.24
N ALA A 13 -1.40 14.58 -3.96
CA ALA A 13 0.05 14.62 -3.68
C ALA A 13 0.48 13.68 -2.54
N LYS A 14 -0.36 13.55 -1.50
CA LYS A 14 -0.11 12.65 -0.36
C LYS A 14 -0.08 11.17 -0.81
N ARG A 15 -1.04 10.74 -1.64
CA ARG A 15 -1.04 9.40 -2.25
C ARG A 15 0.18 9.20 -3.15
N ASN A 16 0.54 10.20 -3.96
CA ASN A 16 1.69 10.09 -4.87
C ASN A 16 3.00 9.83 -4.09
N MET A 17 3.20 10.50 -2.95
CA MET A 17 4.35 10.25 -2.09
C MET A 17 4.37 8.83 -1.50
N VAL A 18 3.20 8.30 -1.12
CA VAL A 18 3.07 6.91 -0.65
C VAL A 18 3.38 5.92 -1.78
N LEU A 19 2.83 6.14 -2.98
CA LEU A 19 3.10 5.31 -4.15
C LEU A 19 4.59 5.28 -4.51
N MET A 20 5.28 6.42 -4.41
CA MET A 20 6.71 6.51 -4.68
C MET A 20 7.54 5.65 -3.71
N ASN A 21 7.28 5.78 -2.39
CA ASN A 21 8.01 5.00 -1.38
C ASN A 21 7.65 3.50 -1.43
N ALA A 22 6.37 3.17 -1.60
CA ALA A 22 5.92 1.79 -1.74
C ALA A 22 6.49 1.15 -3.01
N GLY A 23 6.50 1.88 -4.12
CA GLY A 23 7.11 1.41 -5.37
C GLY A 23 8.61 1.16 -5.25
N ALA A 24 9.33 2.04 -4.56
CA ALA A 24 10.75 1.81 -4.24
C ALA A 24 10.95 0.54 -3.38
N ALA A 25 10.09 0.32 -2.38
CA ALA A 25 10.15 -0.88 -1.55
C ALA A 25 9.85 -2.17 -2.34
N ILE A 26 8.86 -2.14 -3.25
CA ILE A 26 8.53 -3.25 -4.15
C ILE A 26 9.71 -3.57 -5.07
N TYR A 27 10.32 -2.55 -5.67
CA TYR A 27 11.49 -2.69 -6.54
C TYR A 27 12.69 -3.29 -5.77
N VAL A 28 13.07 -2.71 -4.63
CA VAL A 28 14.18 -3.23 -3.80
C VAL A 28 13.89 -4.64 -3.27
N GLY A 29 12.62 -4.95 -3.02
CA GLY A 29 12.14 -6.29 -2.67
C GLY A 29 12.14 -7.30 -3.83
N LYS A 30 12.66 -6.93 -5.01
CA LYS A 30 12.72 -7.76 -6.23
C LYS A 30 11.35 -8.25 -6.70
N GLN A 31 10.32 -7.44 -6.46
CA GLN A 31 8.95 -7.71 -6.92
C GLN A 31 8.57 -6.87 -8.15
N ALA A 32 9.50 -6.09 -8.70
CA ALA A 32 9.37 -5.32 -9.94
C ALA A 32 10.75 -5.19 -10.61
N ASP A 33 10.80 -5.11 -11.94
CA ASP A 33 12.02 -5.00 -12.74
C ASP A 33 12.52 -3.55 -12.84
N SER A 34 11.67 -2.57 -12.51
CA SER A 34 12.04 -1.16 -12.46
C SER A 34 11.31 -0.42 -11.33
N LEU A 35 11.79 0.79 -11.01
CA LEU A 35 11.11 1.68 -10.06
C LEU A 35 9.71 2.09 -10.57
N GLU A 36 9.58 2.34 -11.88
CA GLU A 36 8.30 2.69 -12.51
C GLU A 36 7.28 1.57 -12.35
N GLU A 37 7.68 0.33 -12.68
CA GLU A 37 6.83 -0.84 -12.49
C GLU A 37 6.47 -1.06 -11.00
N GLY A 38 7.42 -0.80 -10.09
CA GLY A 38 7.15 -0.82 -8.65
C GLY A 38 6.06 0.17 -8.24
N ILE A 39 6.11 1.40 -8.75
CA ILE A 39 5.10 2.44 -8.49
C ILE A 39 3.75 2.04 -9.09
N ASP A 40 3.73 1.45 -10.28
CA ASP A 40 2.52 0.97 -10.93
C ASP A 40 1.87 -0.18 -10.15
N LYS A 41 2.65 -1.14 -9.67
CA LYS A 41 2.19 -2.20 -8.76
C LYS A 41 1.65 -1.63 -7.45
N ALA A 42 2.32 -0.66 -6.84
CA ALA A 42 1.81 0.02 -5.65
C ALA A 42 0.46 0.70 -5.92
N ARG A 43 0.29 1.28 -7.11
CA ARG A 43 -0.95 1.93 -7.54
C ARG A 43 -2.09 0.91 -7.67
N GLU A 44 -1.82 -0.20 -8.34
CA GLU A 44 -2.76 -1.31 -8.50
C GLU A 44 -3.22 -1.86 -7.14
N VAL A 45 -2.28 -2.13 -6.23
CA VAL A 45 -2.56 -2.66 -4.89
C VAL A 45 -3.46 -1.71 -4.07
N ILE A 46 -3.30 -0.40 -4.21
CA ILE A 46 -4.18 0.58 -3.56
C ILE A 46 -5.55 0.65 -4.27
N ASP A 47 -5.56 0.75 -5.60
CA ASP A 47 -6.79 0.98 -6.37
C ASP A 47 -7.73 -0.23 -6.37
N MET A 48 -7.17 -1.45 -6.28
CA MET A 48 -7.93 -2.68 -6.09
C MET A 48 -8.37 -2.92 -4.63
N GLY A 49 -7.97 -2.05 -3.69
CA GLY A 49 -8.33 -2.15 -2.28
C GLY A 49 -7.54 -3.21 -1.49
N PHE A 50 -6.55 -3.86 -2.09
CA PHE A 50 -5.74 -4.89 -1.43
C PHE A 50 -4.94 -4.33 -0.25
N ALA A 51 -4.44 -3.10 -0.35
CA ALA A 51 -3.74 -2.45 0.76
C ALA A 51 -4.64 -2.29 2.00
N LEU A 52 -5.88 -1.83 1.80
CA LEU A 52 -6.85 -1.68 2.88
C LEU A 52 -7.27 -3.03 3.47
N ALA A 53 -7.49 -4.03 2.62
CA ALA A 53 -7.78 -5.39 3.06
C ALA A 53 -6.65 -5.97 3.91
N LYS A 54 -5.38 -5.75 3.53
CA LYS A 54 -4.21 -6.20 4.29
C LYS A 54 -4.10 -5.50 5.66
N LEU A 55 -4.40 -4.20 5.73
CA LEU A 55 -4.47 -3.48 7.01
C LEU A 55 -5.52 -4.10 7.94
N ASN A 56 -6.73 -4.36 7.43
CA ASN A 56 -7.80 -4.98 8.21
C ASN A 56 -7.43 -6.39 8.70
N GLN A 57 -6.78 -7.20 7.85
CA GLN A 57 -6.26 -8.51 8.24
C GLN A 57 -5.24 -8.40 9.39
N PHE A 58 -4.32 -7.43 9.31
CA PHE A 58 -3.30 -7.20 10.34
C PHE A 58 -3.92 -6.75 11.68
N ILE A 59 -4.92 -5.86 11.65
CA ILE A 59 -5.67 -5.45 12.83
C ILE A 59 -6.34 -6.66 13.49
N HIS A 60 -7.04 -7.50 12.71
CA HIS A 60 -7.72 -8.68 13.23
C HIS A 60 -6.73 -9.66 13.88
N LEU A 61 -5.62 -9.94 13.19
CA LEU A 61 -4.58 -10.84 13.68
C LEU A 61 -3.95 -10.33 14.99
N SER A 62 -3.53 -9.07 15.02
CA SER A 62 -2.84 -8.49 16.20
C SER A 62 -3.75 -8.35 17.43
N GLN A 63 -5.06 -8.23 17.23
CA GLN A 63 -6.04 -8.20 18.34
C GLN A 63 -6.40 -9.60 18.85
N GLY A 64 -6.37 -10.62 17.98
CA GLY A 64 -6.58 -12.02 18.36
C GLY A 64 -5.40 -12.65 19.11
N MET A 65 -4.22 -12.05 19.04
CA MET A 65 -3.02 -12.46 19.79
C MET A 65 -2.98 -11.94 21.23
N LYS A 66 -4.03 -11.27 21.71
CA LYS A 66 -4.16 -10.89 23.13
C LYS A 66 -4.62 -12.10 23.94
N GLU A 67 -3.67 -12.97 24.30
CA GLU A 67 -3.79 -13.90 25.43
C GLU A 67 -3.02 -13.36 26.63
#